data_AF-L7UAU9-F1
#
_entry.id   AF-L7UAU9-F1
#
_cell.length_a   1.000
_cell.length_b   1.000
_cell.length_c   1.000
_cell.angle_alpha   90.00
_cell.angle_beta   90.00
_cell.angle_gamma   90.00
#
_symmetry.space_group_name_H-M   'P 1'
#
loop_
_entity.id
_entity.type
_entity.pdbx_description
1 polymer ?
#
loop_
_entity_poly.entity_id
_entity_poly.type
_entity_poly.pdbx_seq_one_letter_code
_entity_poly.pdbx_strand_id
1 'polypeptide(L)'
;MAALEVARNEFMPPGAKASSDNPKLAECLARRDVYDVTVIRSSESLYFVSFIPKLERCGLRDVVLMDAGAVYAIDEKGRVLSVL
;
A
#
# COMPACT_ATOMS: atom_id res chain seq x y z
N MET A 1 -7.11 2.63 15.85
CA MET A 1 -6.68 3.33 14.62
C MET A 1 -7.24 2.57 13.42
N ALA A 2 -8.46 2.91 12.96
CA ALA A 2 -9.17 2.12 11.95
C ALA A 2 -8.67 2.33 10.51
N ALA A 3 -8.24 3.55 10.16
CA ALA A 3 -7.91 3.89 8.77
C ALA A 3 -6.74 3.07 8.18
N LEU A 4 -5.66 2.87 8.93
CA LEU A 4 -4.53 2.06 8.47
C LEU A 4 -4.92 0.59 8.24
N GLU A 5 -5.73 0.03 9.12
CA GLU A 5 -6.16 -1.36 9.03
C GLU A 5 -7.07 -1.58 7.82
N VAL A 6 -8.03 -0.68 7.61
CA VAL A 6 -8.87 -0.65 6.41
C VAL A 6 -8.01 -0.55 5.16
N ALA A 7 -7.13 0.45 5.09
CA ALA A 7 -6.26 0.66 3.92
C ALA A 7 -5.38 -0.55 3.62
N ARG A 8 -4.83 -1.21 4.65
CA ARG A 8 -4.02 -2.43 4.49
C ARG A 8 -4.82 -3.61 3.94
N ASN A 9 -6.04 -3.80 4.41
CA ASN A 9 -6.87 -4.91 3.97
C ASN A 9 -7.35 -4.70 2.53
N GLU A 10 -7.57 -3.45 2.11
CA GLU A 10 -7.86 -3.10 0.71
C GLU A 10 -6.63 -3.25 -0.18
N PHE A 11 -5.47 -2.77 0.27
CA PHE A 11 -4.22 -2.79 -0.52
C PHE A 11 -3.63 -4.19 -0.67
N MET A 12 -3.69 -5.00 0.40
CA MET A 12 -3.17 -6.36 0.44
C MET A 12 -4.19 -7.31 1.08
N PRO A 13 -5.26 -7.64 0.34
CA PRO A 13 -6.30 -8.52 0.85
C PRO A 13 -5.72 -9.89 1.20
N PRO A 14 -6.20 -10.54 2.28
CA PRO A 14 -5.77 -11.89 2.63
C PRO A 14 -5.92 -12.86 1.44
N GLY A 15 -4.84 -13.55 1.10
CA GLY A 15 -4.81 -14.51 -0.01
C GLY A 15 -4.62 -13.91 -1.41
N ALA A 16 -4.60 -12.58 -1.54
CA ALA A 16 -4.22 -11.94 -2.80
C ALA A 16 -2.74 -12.16 -3.10
N LYS A 17 -2.41 -12.39 -4.38
CA LYS A 17 -1.04 -12.51 -4.86
C LYS A 17 -0.71 -11.31 -5.73
N ALA A 18 0.43 -10.70 -5.49
CA ALA A 18 0.99 -9.77 -6.46
C ALA A 18 1.30 -10.54 -7.76
N SER A 19 0.91 -9.98 -8.90
CA SER A 19 1.20 -10.54 -10.22
C SER A 19 2.22 -9.67 -10.92
N SER A 20 3.25 -10.29 -11.48
CA SER A 20 4.25 -9.63 -12.32
C SER A 20 4.89 -10.67 -13.22
N ASP A 21 5.30 -10.27 -14.42
CA ASP A 21 6.09 -11.09 -15.33
C ASP A 21 7.48 -11.44 -14.76
N ASN A 22 7.89 -10.76 -13.67
CA ASN A 22 9.09 -11.08 -12.90
C ASN A 22 8.71 -11.75 -11.57
N PRO A 23 8.96 -13.07 -11.40
CA PRO A 23 8.63 -13.80 -10.17
C PRO A 23 9.27 -13.22 -8.91
N LYS A 24 10.51 -12.71 -8.99
CA LYS A 24 11.21 -12.10 -7.84
C LYS A 24 10.54 -10.80 -7.41
N LEU A 25 10.03 -10.04 -8.38
CA LEU A 25 9.29 -8.82 -8.12
C LEU A 25 7.92 -9.13 -7.52
N ALA A 26 7.20 -10.12 -8.06
CA ALA A 26 5.93 -10.58 -7.50
C ALA A 26 6.08 -11.04 -6.04
N GLU A 27 7.12 -11.83 -5.74
CA GLU A 27 7.42 -12.28 -4.38
C GLU A 27 7.75 -11.10 -3.45
N CYS A 28 8.52 -10.13 -3.93
CA CYS A 28 8.83 -8.92 -3.18
C CYS A 28 7.55 -8.12 -2.84
N LEU A 29 6.71 -7.83 -3.85
CA LEU A 29 5.50 -7.04 -3.69
C LEU A 29 4.41 -7.77 -2.88
N ALA A 30 4.49 -9.09 -2.70
CA ALA A 30 3.57 -9.83 -1.84
C ALA A 30 3.84 -9.62 -0.33
N ARG A 31 4.98 -9.02 0.04
CA ARG A 31 5.41 -8.88 1.43
C ARG A 31 4.99 -7.53 2.02
N ARG A 32 4.31 -7.54 3.17
CA ARG A 32 3.87 -6.30 3.85
C ARG A 32 5.01 -5.41 4.33
N ASP A 33 6.16 -5.98 4.67
CA ASP A 33 7.31 -5.24 5.21
C ASP A 33 8.12 -4.48 4.15
N VAL A 34 7.82 -4.69 2.86
CA VAL A 34 8.54 -3.97 1.78
C VAL A 34 7.94 -2.60 1.50
N TYR A 35 6.81 -2.25 2.13
CA TYR A 35 6.13 -0.98 1.91
C TYR A 35 6.43 0.00 3.04
N ASP A 36 6.77 1.23 2.67
CA ASP A 36 6.65 2.36 3.58
C ASP A 36 5.19 2.77 3.68
N VAL A 37 4.75 3.01 4.91
CA VAL A 37 3.37 3.37 5.21
C VAL A 37 3.35 4.71 5.93
N THR A 38 2.64 5.66 5.33
CA THR A 38 2.42 6.98 5.94
C THR A 38 0.94 7.17 6.20
N VAL A 39 0.61 7.66 7.39
CA VAL A 39 -0.76 8.02 7.76
C VAL A 39 -0.79 9.50 8.10
N ILE A 40 -1.55 10.28 7.33
CA ILE A 40 -1.74 11.72 7.54
C ILE A 40 -3.20 11.97 7.88
N ARG A 41 -3.46 12.64 9.00
CA ARG A 41 -4.80 13.18 9.29
C ARG A 41 -4.89 14.58 8.68
N SER A 42 -5.67 14.72 7.61
CA SER A 42 -5.84 16.00 6.92
C SER A 42 -6.89 16.89 7.56
N SER A 43 -7.89 16.30 8.21
CA SER A 43 -8.95 17.00 8.95
C SER A 43 -9.50 16.09 10.05
N GLU A 44 -10.49 16.56 10.81
CA GLU A 44 -11.11 15.72 11.85
C GLU A 44 -11.72 14.43 11.29
N SER A 45 -12.19 14.48 10.04
CA SER A 45 -12.95 13.43 9.36
C SER A 45 -12.21 12.78 8.16
N LEU A 46 -10.92 13.08 7.95
CA LEU A 46 -10.20 12.60 6.77
C LEU A 46 -8.77 12.16 7.09
N TYR A 47 -8.46 10.94 6.68
CA TYR A 47 -7.14 10.32 6.75
C TYR A 47 -6.67 9.95 5.34
N PHE A 48 -5.39 10.21 5.07
CA PHE A 48 -4.69 9.68 3.91
C PHE A 48 -3.72 8.60 4.37
N VAL A 49 -3.82 7.41 3.76
CA VAL A 49 -2.90 6.30 4.00
C VAL A 49 -2.19 5.97 2.70
N SER A 50 -0.87 6.12 2.66
CA SER A 50 -0.07 5.79 1.48
C SER A 50 0.77 4.55 1.69
N PHE A 51 0.90 3.74 0.65
CA PHE A 51 1.79 2.59 0.56
C PHE A 51 2.78 2.81 -0.58
N ILE A 52 4.08 2.85 -0.26
CA ILE A 52 5.13 3.05 -1.25
C ILE A 52 6.10 1.86 -1.18
N PRO A 53 6.24 1.06 -2.26
CA PRO A 53 7.15 -0.08 -2.25
C PRO A 53 8.62 0.39 -2.18
N LYS A 54 9.41 -0.29 -1.35
CA LYS A 54 10.86 -0.12 -1.19
C LYS A 54 11.56 -1.38 -1.67
N LEU A 55 11.75 -1.48 -2.98
CA LEU A 55 12.34 -2.65 -3.66
C LEU A 55 13.77 -2.97 -3.22
N GLU A 56 14.48 -1.99 -2.69
CA GLU A 56 15.79 -2.16 -2.06
C GLU A 56 15.78 -3.19 -0.92
N ARG A 57 14.64 -3.32 -0.20
CA ARG A 57 14.43 -4.35 0.84
C ARG A 57 14.39 -5.77 0.30
N CYS A 58 14.28 -5.91 -1.01
CA CYS A 58 14.34 -7.18 -1.75
C CYS A 58 15.62 -7.29 -2.60
N GLY A 59 16.56 -6.34 -2.50
CA GLY A 59 17.75 -6.29 -3.34
C GLY A 59 17.50 -5.90 -4.80
N LEU A 60 16.33 -5.36 -5.12
CA LEU A 60 15.92 -4.95 -6.47
C LEU A 60 16.11 -3.43 -6.62
N ARG A 61 17.34 -2.99 -6.94
CA ARG A 61 17.69 -1.55 -6.97
C ARG A 61 17.42 -0.85 -8.30
N ASP A 62 17.48 -1.60 -9.40
CA ASP A 62 17.39 -1.06 -10.77
C ASP A 62 15.99 -1.23 -11.39
N VAL A 63 15.00 -1.63 -10.59
CA VAL A 63 13.63 -1.83 -11.05
C VAL A 63 12.84 -0.54 -10.84
N VAL A 64 12.37 0.05 -11.94
CA VAL A 64 11.42 1.17 -11.88
C VAL A 64 10.00 0.60 -11.98
N LEU A 65 9.16 0.94 -11.03
CA LEU A 65 7.73 0.60 -11.05
C LEU A 65 6.91 1.85 -11.25
N MET A 66 5.92 1.74 -12.15
CA MET A 66 4.81 2.66 -12.20
C MET A 66 3.63 2.01 -11.48
N ASP A 67 2.84 2.79 -10.76
CA ASP A 67 1.56 2.39 -10.16
C ASP A 67 1.63 1.20 -9.17
N ALA A 68 2.78 0.94 -8.54
CA ALA A 68 2.95 -0.14 -7.57
C ALA A 68 2.64 0.24 -6.11
N GLY A 69 2.27 1.51 -5.89
CA GLY A 69 1.78 2.02 -4.61
C GLY A 69 0.32 2.43 -4.70
N ALA A 70 -0.23 2.93 -3.60
CA ALA A 70 -1.57 3.49 -3.57
C ALA A 70 -1.69 4.51 -2.43
N VAL A 71 -2.56 5.51 -2.62
CA VAL A 71 -3.00 6.42 -1.57
C VAL A 71 -4.50 6.30 -1.38
N TYR A 72 -4.91 5.93 -0.17
CA TYR A 72 -6.30 5.80 0.23
C TYR A 72 -6.75 7.04 1.00
N ALA A 73 -7.87 7.63 0.60
CA ALA A 73 -8.59 8.60 1.40
C ALA A 73 -9.67 7.87 2.21
N ILE A 74 -9.65 8.01 3.54
CA ILE A 74 -10.52 7.27 4.45
C ILE A 74 -11.16 8.23 5.45
N ASP A 75 -12.47 8.10 5.65
CA ASP A 75 -13.19 8.92 6.62
C ASP A 75 -13.06 8.42 8.08
N GLU A 76 -13.59 9.16 9.05
CA GLU A 76 -13.53 8.80 10.47
C GLU A 76 -14.25 7.49 10.80
N LYS A 77 -15.14 7.02 9.92
CA LYS A 77 -15.88 5.76 10.06
C LYS A 77 -15.15 4.58 9.43
N GLY A 78 -13.99 4.82 8.81
CA GLY A 78 -13.21 3.80 8.13
C GLY A 78 -13.73 3.47 6.73
N ARG A 79 -14.52 4.33 6.10
CA ARG A 79 -14.96 4.14 4.71
C ARG A 79 -13.91 4.69 3.75
N VAL A 80 -13.56 3.90 2.74
CA VAL A 80 -12.71 4.37 1.63
C VAL A 80 -13.52 5.33 0.77
N LEU A 81 -13.06 6.57 0.65
CA LEU A 81 -13.67 7.61 -0.17
C LEU A 81 -13.07 7.65 -1.57
N SER A 82 -11.76 7.39 -1.69
CA SER A 82 -11.05 7.32 -2.97
C SER A 82 -9.74 6.53 -2.86
N VAL A 83 -9.24 6.10 -4.02
CA VAL A 83 -7.91 5.49 -4.21
C VAL A 83 -7.21 6.27 -5.32
N LEU A 84 -5.95 6.63 -5.09
CA LEU A 84 -5.07 7.36 -6.02
C LEU A 84 -3.78 6.59 -6.25
#